data_AF-A0A1A8QET9-F1
#
_entry.id   AF-A0A1A8QET9-F1
#
_cell.length_a   1.000
_cell.length_b   1.000
_cell.length_c   1.000
_cell.angle_alpha   90.00
_cell.angle_beta   90.00
_cell.angle_gamma   90.00
#
_symmetry.space_group_name_H-M   'P 1'
#
loop_
_entity.id
_entity.type
_entity.pdbx_description
1 polymer ?
#
loop_
_entity_poly.entity_id
_entity_poly.type
_entity_poly.pdbx_seq_one_letter_code
_entity_poly.pdbx_strand_id
1 'polypeptide(L)'
;LMLAGTNSKLADYSMEKTKSDKFSFASVSMSCEYYSYRVSGSPKLHQEFSKAANRLPKVYSSGTKQHFYKLIDTFGTHYITKVKLGGDVHSV
;
A
#
# COMPACT_ATOMS: atom_id res chain seq x y z
N LEU A 1 15.34 -9.69 -4.00
CA LEU A 1 14.18 -9.15 -4.75
C LEU A 1 13.52 -8.08 -3.89
N MET A 2 13.33 -6.85 -4.38
CA MET A 2 12.49 -5.84 -3.70
C MET A 2 11.09 -5.90 -4.30
N LEU A 3 10.04 -5.89 -3.46
CA LEU A 3 8.64 -6.03 -3.91
C LEU A 3 7.74 -4.93 -3.33
N ALA A 4 7.83 -4.68 -2.02
CA ALA A 4 7.09 -3.59 -1.38
C ALA A 4 7.78 -2.25 -1.64
N GLY A 5 7.00 -1.20 -1.96
CA GLY A 5 7.49 0.17 -2.11
C GLY A 5 8.33 0.46 -3.36
N THR A 6 8.44 -0.50 -4.28
CA THR A 6 9.24 -0.37 -5.52
C THR A 6 8.74 0.73 -6.46
N ASN A 7 7.45 1.05 -6.41
CA ASN A 7 6.82 2.17 -7.14
C ASN A 7 6.36 3.28 -6.16
N SER A 8 7.10 3.48 -5.07
CA SER A 8 6.83 4.59 -4.15
C SER A 8 7.52 5.86 -4.65
N LYS A 9 7.01 7.04 -4.27
CA LYS A 9 7.63 8.33 -4.62
C LYS A 9 9.10 8.40 -4.20
N LEU A 10 9.44 7.79 -3.06
CA LEU A 10 10.83 7.73 -2.59
C LEU A 10 11.69 6.85 -3.49
N ALA A 11 11.19 5.67 -3.87
CA ALA A 11 11.88 4.79 -4.80
C ALA A 11 12.07 5.45 -6.18
N ASP A 12 11.04 6.13 -6.69
CA ASP A 12 11.10 6.86 -7.95
C ASP A 12 12.16 7.97 -7.89
N TYR A 13 12.15 8.78 -6.83
CA TYR A 13 13.15 9.83 -6.60
C TYR A 13 14.57 9.27 -6.54
N SER A 14 14.80 8.24 -5.72
CA SER A 14 16.13 7.62 -5.59
C SER A 14 16.60 6.99 -6.90
N MET A 15 15.69 6.39 -7.66
CA MET A 15 15.97 5.81 -8.98
C MET A 15 16.35 6.89 -9.99
N GLU A 16 15.63 8.01 -10.02
CA GLU A 16 15.92 9.15 -10.90
C GLU A 16 17.32 9.72 -10.61
N LYS A 17 17.64 9.97 -9.34
CA LYS A 17 18.97 10.45 -8.92
C LYS A 17 20.08 9.48 -9.31
N THR A 18 19.93 8.21 -8.98
CA THR A 18 20.96 7.18 -9.25
C THR A 18 21.18 6.95 -10.76
N LYS A 19 20.16 7.17 -11.60
CA LYS A 19 20.31 7.12 -13.07
C LYS A 19 21.05 8.34 -13.62
N SER A 20 20.95 9.48 -12.95
CA SER A 20 21.60 10.72 -13.39
C SER A 20 23.10 10.74 -13.05
N ASP A 21 23.49 10.23 -11.89
CA ASP A 21 24.89 10.14 -11.45
C ASP A 21 25.04 9.18 -10.25
N LYS A 22 26.26 9.04 -9.73
CA LYS A 22 26.54 8.36 -8.49
C LYS A 22 26.09 9.20 -7.28
N PHE A 23 24.92 8.87 -6.75
CA PHE A 23 24.38 9.49 -5.53
C PHE A 23 24.62 8.64 -4.29
N SER A 24 24.62 9.30 -3.14
CA SER A 24 24.48 8.70 -1.81
C SER A 24 23.35 9.41 -1.09
N PHE A 25 22.54 8.66 -0.34
CA PHE A 25 21.35 9.18 0.33
C PHE A 25 21.56 9.11 1.85
N ALA A 26 21.09 10.13 2.58
CA ALA A 26 21.08 10.15 4.03
C ALA A 26 19.65 10.42 4.48
N SER A 27 19.07 9.53 5.27
CA SER A 27 17.72 9.70 5.78
C SER A 27 17.73 10.17 7.22
N VAL A 28 16.86 11.13 7.54
CA VAL A 28 16.57 11.56 8.91
C VAL A 28 15.06 11.46 9.11
N SER A 29 14.66 10.84 10.21
CA SER A 29 13.26 10.71 10.58
C SER A 29 13.00 11.01 12.05
N MET A 30 11.82 11.56 12.33
CA MET A 30 11.32 11.81 13.68
C MET A 30 9.84 11.48 13.71
N SER A 31 9.41 10.69 14.70
CA SER A 31 8.02 10.31 14.87
C SER A 31 7.53 10.52 16.30
N CYS A 32 6.26 10.93 16.41
CA CYS A 32 5.54 11.11 17.68
C CYS A 32 4.25 10.33 17.61
N GLU A 33 4.12 9.28 18.43
CA GLU A 33 2.92 8.44 18.50
C GLU A 33 1.97 8.95 19.60
N TYR A 34 0.72 9.26 19.25
CA TYR A 34 -0.30 9.73 20.20
C TYR A 34 -1.39 8.70 20.47
N TYR A 35 -1.75 7.88 19.46
CA TYR A 35 -2.81 6.89 19.58
C TYR A 35 -2.38 5.56 18.99
N SER A 36 -2.91 4.46 19.52
CA SER A 36 -2.83 3.15 18.87
C SER A 36 -4.14 2.40 19.03
N TYR A 37 -4.62 1.86 17.91
CA TYR A 37 -5.82 1.03 17.91
C TYR A 37 -5.76 0.00 16.79
N ARG A 38 -6.68 -0.96 16.87
CA ARG A 38 -6.79 -2.08 15.94
C ARG A 38 -8.24 -2.31 15.57
N VAL A 39 -8.45 -2.74 14.34
CA VAL A 39 -9.72 -3.29 13.85
C VAL A 39 -10.07 -4.56 14.64
N SER A 40 -11.36 -4.76 14.93
CA SER A 40 -11.88 -5.96 15.59
C SER A 40 -11.58 -7.23 14.81
N GLY A 41 -11.60 -8.40 15.47
CA GLY A 41 -11.37 -9.70 14.80
C GLY A 41 -12.38 -10.06 13.70
N SER A 42 -13.58 -9.46 13.72
CA SER A 42 -14.65 -9.64 12.74
C SER A 42 -15.11 -8.31 12.15
N PRO A 43 -14.28 -7.63 11.34
CA PRO A 43 -14.66 -6.35 10.76
C PRO A 43 -15.84 -6.49 9.80
N LYS A 44 -16.77 -5.55 9.86
CA LYS A 44 -17.84 -5.45 8.86
C LYS A 44 -17.24 -4.92 7.56
N LEU A 45 -17.50 -5.62 6.45
CA LEU A 45 -17.09 -5.16 5.13
C LEU A 45 -17.95 -3.97 4.69
N HIS A 46 -17.32 -3.00 4.04
CA HIS A 46 -18.04 -1.92 3.38
C HIS A 46 -18.92 -2.50 2.26
N GLN A 47 -20.14 -1.96 2.10
CA GLN A 47 -21.12 -2.50 1.15
C GLN A 47 -20.58 -2.55 -0.28
N GLU A 48 -19.86 -1.51 -0.70
CA GLU A 48 -19.26 -1.43 -2.04
C GLU A 48 -18.16 -2.48 -2.25
N PHE A 49 -17.33 -2.76 -1.23
CA PHE A 49 -16.34 -3.83 -1.31
C PHE A 49 -17.02 -5.19 -1.42
N SER A 50 -18.05 -5.44 -0.61
CA SER A 50 -18.81 -6.69 -0.66
C SER A 50 -19.45 -6.92 -2.03
N LYS A 51 -20.10 -5.90 -2.62
CA LYS A 51 -20.66 -5.97 -3.97
C LYS A 51 -19.58 -6.23 -5.02
N ALA A 52 -18.43 -5.55 -4.93
CA ALA A 52 -17.34 -5.71 -5.88
C ALA A 52 -16.72 -7.11 -5.81
N ALA A 53 -16.47 -7.63 -4.60
CA ALA A 53 -15.97 -8.97 -4.37
C ALA A 53 -16.94 -10.05 -4.88
N ASN A 54 -18.25 -9.88 -4.63
CA ASN A 54 -19.29 -10.82 -5.09
C ASN A 54 -19.45 -10.86 -6.63
N ARG A 55 -19.01 -9.82 -7.34
CA ARG A 55 -19.03 -9.77 -8.81
C ARG A 55 -17.82 -10.45 -9.46
N LEU A 56 -16.82 -10.85 -8.67
CA LEU A 56 -15.64 -11.51 -9.21
C LEU A 56 -15.97 -12.91 -9.70
N PRO A 57 -15.31 -13.37 -10.78
CA PRO A 57 -15.34 -14.77 -11.17
C PRO A 57 -14.91 -15.67 -10.02
N LYS A 58 -15.58 -16.83 -9.86
CA LYS A 58 -15.28 -17.78 -8.77
C LYS A 58 -13.87 -18.37 -8.85
N VAL A 59 -13.29 -18.41 -10.05
CA VAL A 59 -11.96 -18.99 -10.32
C VAL A 59 -11.12 -17.96 -11.06
N TYR A 60 -9.91 -17.74 -10.57
CA TYR A 60 -8.91 -16.93 -11.25
C TYR A 60 -8.33 -17.69 -12.45
N SER A 61 -8.28 -17.03 -13.59
CA SER A 61 -7.67 -17.52 -14.83
C SER A 61 -7.12 -16.35 -15.64
N SER A 62 -6.26 -16.63 -16.63
CA SER A 62 -5.70 -15.58 -17.50
C SER A 62 -6.78 -14.71 -18.16
N GLY A 63 -7.92 -15.30 -18.55
CA GLY A 63 -9.05 -14.58 -19.13
C GLY A 63 -9.86 -13.73 -18.13
N THR A 64 -9.79 -14.04 -16.83
CA THR A 64 -10.52 -13.32 -15.78
C THR A 64 -9.64 -12.37 -14.97
N LYS A 65 -8.32 -12.40 -15.20
CA LYS A 65 -7.30 -11.61 -14.49
C LYS A 65 -7.69 -10.14 -14.31
N GLN A 66 -8.21 -9.51 -15.36
CA GLN A 66 -8.55 -8.09 -15.33
C GLN A 66 -9.61 -7.73 -14.28
N HIS A 67 -10.55 -8.64 -13.99
CA HIS A 67 -11.57 -8.40 -12.95
C HIS A 67 -10.94 -8.31 -11.56
N PHE A 68 -9.97 -9.17 -11.26
CA PHE A 68 -9.25 -9.16 -9.99
C PHE A 68 -8.33 -7.95 -9.87
N TYR A 69 -7.63 -7.58 -10.95
CA TYR A 69 -6.76 -6.40 -10.95
C TYR A 69 -7.57 -5.12 -10.75
N LYS A 70 -8.75 -5.01 -11.36
CA LYS A 70 -9.66 -3.88 -11.11
C LYS A 70 -10.08 -3.76 -9.64
N LEU A 71 -10.31 -4.88 -8.95
CA LEU A 71 -10.58 -4.87 -7.50
C LEU A 71 -9.38 -4.33 -6.73
N ILE A 72 -8.18 -4.83 -7.04
CA ILE A 72 -6.93 -4.44 -6.38
C ILE A 72 -6.62 -2.96 -6.62
N ASP A 73 -6.81 -2.46 -7.84
CA ASP A 73 -6.59 -1.05 -8.18
C ASP A 73 -7.55 -0.13 -7.42
N THR A 74 -8.77 -0.62 -7.12
CA THR A 74 -9.79 0.17 -6.42
C THR A 74 -9.63 0.13 -4.90
N PHE A 75 -9.35 -1.04 -4.33
CA PHE A 75 -9.37 -1.27 -2.89
C PHE A 75 -7.98 -1.51 -2.27
N GLY A 76 -6.94 -1.54 -3.09
CA GLY A 76 -5.57 -1.83 -2.69
C GLY A 76 -5.25 -3.33 -2.67
N THR A 77 -3.95 -3.62 -2.56
CA THR A 77 -3.44 -4.99 -2.35
C THR A 77 -3.59 -5.45 -0.90
N HIS A 78 -3.75 -4.52 0.03
CA HIS A 78 -3.79 -4.74 1.47
C HIS A 78 -4.77 -3.78 2.13
N TYR A 79 -5.21 -4.10 3.34
CA TYR A 79 -5.95 -3.20 4.21
C TYR A 79 -5.25 -3.11 5.58
N ILE A 80 -5.41 -1.97 6.26
CA ILE A 80 -4.71 -1.69 7.51
C ILE A 80 -5.54 -2.23 8.69
N THR A 81 -4.95 -3.12 9.48
CA THR A 81 -5.64 -3.70 10.66
C THR A 81 -5.24 -3.05 11.98
N LYS A 82 -3.99 -2.62 12.11
CA LYS A 82 -3.45 -1.98 13.32
C LYS A 82 -2.75 -0.70 12.91
N VAL A 83 -2.96 0.37 13.68
CA VAL A 83 -2.29 1.65 13.46
C VAL A 83 -1.66 2.18 14.72
N LYS A 84 -0.63 2.99 14.51
CA LYS A 84 -0.14 3.96 15.46
C LYS A 84 -0.27 5.32 14.79
N LEU A 85 -1.04 6.22 15.39
CA LEU A 85 -1.32 7.53 14.82
C LEU A 85 -0.57 8.60 15.59
N GLY A 86 -0.06 9.57 14.83
CA GLY A 86 0.48 10.81 15.34
C GLY A 86 1.18 11.58 14.24
N GLY A 87 2.38 12.09 14.51
CA GLY A 87 3.19 12.82 13.53
C GLY A 87 4.40 12.01 13.08
N ASP A 88 4.76 12.13 11.80
CA ASP A 88 6.00 11.60 11.23
C ASP A 88 6.62 12.66 10.31
N VAL A 89 7.91 12.89 10.46
CA VAL A 89 8.72 13.68 9.55
C VAL A 89 9.81 12.78 9.02
N HIS A 90 9.91 12.68 7.70
CA HIS A 90 10.91 11.87 7.02
C HIS A 90 11.55 12.69 5.89
N SER A 91 12.88 12.80 5.91
CA SER A 91 13.69 13.52 4.91
C SER A 91 14.80 12.61 4.39
N VAL A 92 15.11 12.72 3.09
CA VAL A 92 16.03 11.87 2.32
C VAL A 92 16.87 12.67 1.34
#